data_AF-A0A957UR03-F1
#
_entry.id   AF-A0A957UR03-F1
#
_cell.length_a   1.000
_cell.length_b   1.000
_cell.length_c   1.000
_cell.angle_alpha   90.00
_cell.angle_beta   90.00
_cell.angle_gamma   90.00
#
_symmetry.space_group_name_H-M   'P 1'
#
loop_
_entity.id
_entity.type
_entity.pdbx_description
1 polymer ?
#
loop_
_entity_poly.entity_id
_entity_poly.type
_entity_poly.pdbx_seq_one_letter_code
_entity_poly.pdbx_strand_id
1 'polypeptide(L)'
;MRTISPQIARRLAISAQRLTGPRPSPNADGMLELFRDLRCVQIDPIRAVERTELLVLWSRLGKFDPAVLEQLLWQDKTLFEYWAHCASIVLTEDYPIFRHQMARHAEKYPQDQEWVETNGAQRDHIYARLHAVGAQSTAAFDDLIE
;
A
#
# COMPACT_ATOMS: atom_id res chain seq x y z
N MET A 1 -17.53 -11.95 -27.64
CA MET A 1 -16.22 -11.66 -27.00
C MET A 1 -15.40 -10.84 -27.97
N ARG A 2 -14.84 -9.68 -27.58
CA ARG A 2 -13.99 -8.88 -28.47
C ARG A 2 -12.54 -9.36 -28.35
N THR A 3 -11.87 -9.61 -29.46
CA THR A 3 -10.46 -9.99 -29.53
C THR A 3 -9.57 -8.80 -29.86
N ILE A 4 -8.35 -8.78 -29.32
CA ILE A 4 -7.31 -7.79 -29.61
C ILE A 4 -6.02 -8.50 -30.04
N SER A 5 -5.20 -7.83 -30.85
CA SER A 5 -3.89 -8.39 -31.24
C SER A 5 -2.88 -8.29 -30.09
N PRO A 6 -1.83 -9.15 -30.06
CA PRO A 6 -0.76 -9.05 -29.05
C PRO A 6 -0.07 -7.67 -29.00
N GLN A 7 0.01 -6.99 -30.14
CA GLN A 7 0.57 -5.65 -30.25
C GLN A 7 -0.31 -4.62 -29.52
N ILE A 8 -1.63 -4.72 -29.66
CA ILE A 8 -2.58 -3.86 -28.94
C ILE A 8 -2.52 -4.15 -27.44
N ALA A 9 -2.49 -5.43 -27.03
CA ALA A 9 -2.39 -5.81 -25.62
C ALA A 9 -1.13 -5.22 -24.94
N ARG A 10 0.03 -5.28 -25.60
CA ARG A 10 1.28 -4.68 -25.10
C ARG A 10 1.18 -3.16 -24.95
N ARG A 11 0.61 -2.47 -25.95
CA ARG A 11 0.42 -1.01 -25.90
C ARG A 11 -0.53 -0.60 -24.78
N LEU A 12 -1.60 -1.37 -24.58
CA LEU A 12 -2.53 -1.17 -23.47
C LEU A 12 -1.83 -1.32 -22.12
N ALA A 13 -1.02 -2.38 -21.94
CA ALA A 13 -0.28 -2.60 -20.71
C ALA A 13 0.69 -1.44 -20.39
N ILE A 14 1.47 -0.97 -21.38
CA ILE A 14 2.39 0.16 -21.21
C ILE A 14 1.64 1.46 -20.90
N SER A 15 0.51 1.71 -21.57
CA SER A 15 -0.30 2.92 -21.37
C SER A 15 -0.98 2.92 -20.02
N ALA A 16 -1.55 1.78 -19.60
CA ALA A 16 -2.20 1.63 -18.29
C ALA A 16 -1.22 1.82 -17.13
N GLN A 17 0.06 1.52 -17.32
CA GLN A 17 1.11 1.77 -16.32
C GLN A 17 1.67 3.21 -16.33
N ARG A 18 1.08 4.12 -17.13
CA ARG A 18 1.55 5.51 -17.32
C ARG A 18 3.03 5.61 -17.73
N LEU A 19 3.52 4.62 -18.48
CA LEU A 19 4.89 4.61 -19.03
C LEU A 19 4.99 5.33 -20.39
N THR A 20 3.86 5.80 -20.92
CA THR A 20 3.75 6.62 -22.12
C THR A 20 2.60 7.61 -21.96
N GLY A 21 2.60 8.68 -22.77
CA GLY A 21 1.62 9.75 -22.70
C GLY A 21 2.00 10.87 -21.72
N PRO A 22 1.07 11.81 -21.46
CA PRO A 22 1.33 12.93 -20.56
C PRO A 22 1.47 12.44 -19.11
N ARG A 23 2.43 13.04 -18.40
CA ARG A 23 2.63 12.78 -16.97
C ARG A 23 1.58 13.54 -16.15
N PRO A 24 1.02 12.93 -15.09
CA PRO A 24 0.27 13.67 -14.10
C PRO A 24 1.11 14.77 -13.45
N SER A 25 0.47 15.76 -12.83
CA SER A 25 1.18 16.82 -12.11
C SER A 25 1.95 16.22 -10.91
N PRO A 26 3.17 16.70 -10.60
CA PRO A 26 3.96 16.18 -9.47
C PRO A 26 3.50 16.80 -8.13
N ASN A 27 2.20 16.70 -7.85
CA ASN A 27 1.53 17.17 -6.64
C ASN A 27 0.59 16.07 -6.10
N ALA A 28 -0.12 16.35 -5.01
CA ALA A 28 -1.03 15.40 -4.36
C ALA A 28 -2.07 14.82 -5.35
N ASP A 29 -2.75 15.67 -6.11
CA ASP A 29 -3.80 15.24 -7.04
C ASP A 29 -3.27 14.33 -8.15
N GLY A 30 -2.14 14.70 -8.77
CA GLY A 30 -1.54 13.89 -9.82
C GLY A 30 -0.95 12.58 -9.29
N MET A 31 -0.47 12.56 -8.05
CA MET A 31 -0.05 11.33 -7.38
C MET A 31 -1.25 10.40 -7.12
N LEU A 32 -2.38 10.93 -6.63
CA LEU A 32 -3.61 10.16 -6.46
C LEU A 32 -4.18 9.66 -7.80
N GLU A 33 -4.14 10.47 -8.86
CA GLU A 33 -4.46 10.03 -10.23
C GLU A 33 -3.60 8.82 -10.63
N LEU A 34 -2.28 8.91 -10.40
CA LEU A 34 -1.37 7.83 -10.71
C LEU A 34 -1.69 6.55 -9.91
N PHE A 35 -1.98 6.67 -8.61
CA PHE A 35 -2.38 5.53 -7.79
C PHE A 35 -3.71 4.90 -8.27
N ARG A 36 -4.65 5.68 -8.80
CA ARG A 36 -5.90 5.16 -9.38
C ARG A 36 -5.68 4.35 -10.65
N ASP A 37 -4.64 4.66 -11.41
CA ASP A 37 -4.28 3.87 -12.59
C ASP A 37 -3.47 2.64 -12.23
N LEU A 38 -2.47 2.77 -11.35
CA LEU A 38 -1.59 1.67 -10.96
C LEU A 38 -2.24 0.68 -9.99
N ARG A 39 -3.21 1.14 -9.20
CA ARG A 39 -3.93 0.41 -8.12
C ARG A 39 -3.10 -0.01 -6.92
N CYS A 40 -1.83 -0.32 -7.11
CA CYS A 40 -0.88 -0.59 -6.04
C CYS A 40 0.54 -0.21 -6.48
N VAL A 41 1.34 0.25 -5.53
CA VAL A 41 2.78 0.46 -5.69
C VAL A 41 3.48 -0.34 -4.61
N GLN A 42 4.33 -1.28 -5.01
CA GLN A 42 5.03 -2.14 -4.07
C GLN A 42 6.02 -1.34 -3.21
N ILE A 43 6.05 -1.67 -1.92
CA ILE A 43 7.05 -1.20 -0.96
C ILE A 43 8.21 -2.20 -0.97
N ASP A 44 9.44 -1.69 -1.03
CA ASP A 44 10.63 -2.53 -0.99
C ASP A 44 11.58 -2.10 0.14
N PRO A 45 11.97 -3.02 1.05
CA PRO A 45 12.94 -2.71 2.10
C PRO A 45 14.36 -2.49 1.56
N ILE A 46 14.67 -2.92 0.33
CA ILE A 46 16.00 -2.79 -0.27
C ILE A 46 16.12 -1.44 -0.97
N ARG A 47 17.20 -0.70 -0.67
CA ARG A 47 17.48 0.63 -1.22
C ARG A 47 18.87 0.75 -1.84
N ALA A 48 19.17 -0.10 -2.84
CA ALA A 48 20.47 -0.05 -3.53
C ALA A 48 20.72 1.29 -4.24
N VAL A 49 19.66 1.92 -4.76
CA VAL A 49 19.68 3.28 -5.34
C VAL A 49 18.76 4.17 -4.54
N GLU A 50 17.47 3.85 -4.55
CA GLU A 50 16.44 4.42 -3.68
C GLU A 50 15.30 3.40 -3.58
N ARG A 51 14.33 3.62 -2.68
CA ARG A 51 13.19 2.70 -2.51
C ARG A 51 12.34 2.59 -3.78
N THR A 52 11.83 1.39 -4.07
CA THR A 52 11.11 1.07 -5.30
C THR A 52 9.88 1.96 -5.50
N GLU A 53 9.13 2.25 -4.45
CA GLU A 53 7.96 3.14 -4.51
C GLU A 53 8.33 4.55 -4.99
N LEU A 54 9.48 5.09 -4.58
CA LEU A 54 9.94 6.40 -5.01
C LEU A 54 10.43 6.38 -6.47
N LEU A 55 11.11 5.30 -6.89
CA LEU A 55 11.54 5.12 -8.27
C LEU A 55 10.36 4.99 -9.23
N VAL A 56 9.33 4.24 -8.84
CA VAL A 56 8.09 4.08 -9.60
C VAL A 56 7.38 5.42 -9.78
N LEU A 57 7.21 6.18 -8.69
CA LEU A 57 6.58 7.50 -8.74
C LEU A 57 7.39 8.48 -9.60
N TRP A 58 8.72 8.54 -9.41
CA TRP A 58 9.59 9.43 -10.17
C TRP A 58 9.53 9.16 -11.68
N SER A 59 9.48 7.89 -12.10
CA SER A 59 9.46 7.56 -13.53
C SER A 59 8.17 8.01 -14.24
N ARG A 60 7.07 8.23 -13.49
CA ARG A 60 5.73 8.55 -14.01
C ARG A 60 5.31 9.99 -13.76
N LEU A 61 5.71 10.58 -12.63
CA LEU A 61 5.45 11.98 -12.27
C LEU A 61 6.60 12.92 -12.68
N GLY A 62 7.81 12.40 -12.81
CA GLY A 62 9.03 13.21 -12.88
C GLY A 62 9.50 13.63 -11.49
N LYS A 63 10.16 14.79 -11.39
CA LYS A 63 10.60 15.33 -10.09
C LYS A 63 9.37 15.70 -9.25
N PHE A 64 9.22 15.06 -8.11
CA PHE A 64 8.18 15.32 -7.11
C PHE A 64 8.82 15.48 -5.72
N ASP A 65 8.07 16.02 -4.77
CA ASP A 65 8.48 16.09 -3.36
C ASP A 65 8.00 14.84 -2.61
N PRO A 66 8.90 14.00 -2.05
CA PRO A 66 8.52 12.84 -1.26
C PRO A 66 7.62 13.16 -0.07
N ALA A 67 7.66 14.39 0.47
CA ALA A 67 6.77 14.82 1.54
C ALA A 67 5.29 14.74 1.13
N VAL A 68 4.97 14.85 -0.16
CA VAL A 68 3.61 14.65 -0.67
C VAL A 68 3.15 13.21 -0.44
N LEU A 69 4.01 12.22 -0.70
CA LEU A 69 3.66 10.81 -0.45
C LEU A 69 3.44 10.55 1.05
N GLU A 70 4.34 11.06 1.90
CA GLU A 70 4.23 10.96 3.36
C GLU A 70 2.95 11.63 3.87
N GLN A 71 2.57 12.79 3.32
CA GLN A 71 1.32 13.46 3.66
C GLN A 71 0.10 12.60 3.30
N LEU A 72 0.06 12.05 2.08
CA LEU A 72 -1.05 11.21 1.62
C LEU A 72 -1.19 9.90 2.41
N LEU A 73 -0.07 9.33 2.90
CA LEU A 73 -0.05 8.13 3.74
C LEU A 73 -0.47 8.42 5.18
N TRP A 74 0.16 9.39 5.82
CA TRP A 74 0.13 9.50 7.28
C TRP A 74 -0.77 10.60 7.81
N GLN A 75 -0.96 11.68 7.04
CA GLN A 75 -1.78 12.82 7.44
C GLN A 75 -3.18 12.71 6.84
N ASP A 76 -3.26 12.72 5.51
CA ASP A 76 -4.54 12.72 4.79
C ASP A 76 -5.17 11.33 4.77
N LYS A 77 -4.35 10.28 4.91
CA LYS A 77 -4.75 8.86 4.89
C LYS A 77 -5.59 8.50 3.67
N THR A 78 -5.33 9.17 2.54
CA THR A 78 -5.89 8.85 1.23
C THR A 78 -5.18 7.66 0.59
N LEU A 79 -3.97 7.35 1.07
CA LEU A 79 -3.22 6.13 0.79
C LEU A 79 -3.01 5.38 2.11
N PHE A 80 -2.85 4.06 2.02
CA PHE A 80 -2.44 3.23 3.15
C PHE A 80 -1.59 2.03 2.70
N GLU A 81 -0.87 1.43 3.64
CA GLU A 81 -0.07 0.23 3.38
C GLU A 81 -0.89 -1.05 3.59
N TYR A 82 -0.81 -1.98 2.65
CA TYR A 82 -1.51 -3.27 2.73
C TYR A 82 -0.78 -4.39 1.97
N TRP A 83 -1.10 -5.63 2.34
CA TRP A 83 -0.72 -6.84 1.60
C TRP A 83 -1.66 -7.04 0.40
N ALA A 84 -1.44 -6.27 -0.66
CA ALA A 84 -2.08 -6.45 -1.96
C ALA A 84 -1.28 -7.44 -2.82
N HIS A 85 -0.66 -6.99 -3.91
CA HIS A 85 0.37 -7.77 -4.60
C HIS A 85 1.70 -7.62 -3.83
N CYS A 86 1.84 -8.37 -2.73
CA CYS A 86 2.86 -8.17 -1.70
C CYS A 86 2.66 -6.87 -0.88
N ALA A 87 3.66 -6.49 -0.06
CA ALA A 87 3.65 -5.23 0.67
C ALA A 87 3.56 -4.04 -0.30
N SER A 88 2.49 -3.25 -0.21
CA SER A 88 2.16 -2.22 -1.18
C SER A 88 1.52 -1.00 -0.53
N ILE A 89 1.70 0.16 -1.16
CA ILE A 89 0.88 1.35 -0.96
C ILE A 89 -0.32 1.26 -1.90
N VAL A 90 -1.51 1.45 -1.35
CA VAL A 90 -2.79 1.36 -2.06
C VAL A 90 -3.70 2.54 -1.69
N LEU A 91 -4.75 2.73 -2.47
CA LEU A 91 -5.77 3.74 -2.24
C LEU A 91 -6.69 3.37 -1.08
N THR A 92 -6.94 4.31 -0.18
CA THR A 92 -7.93 4.14 0.89
C THR A 92 -9.35 3.97 0.34
N GLU A 93 -9.68 4.57 -0.82
CA GLU A 93 -10.96 4.33 -1.50
C GLU A 93 -11.16 2.87 -1.96
N ASP A 94 -10.06 2.12 -2.15
CA ASP A 94 -10.11 0.68 -2.47
C ASP A 94 -10.19 -0.19 -1.20
N TYR A 95 -10.21 0.38 0.01
CA TYR A 95 -10.34 -0.35 1.28
C TYR A 95 -11.51 -1.36 1.31
N PRO A 96 -12.72 -1.08 0.77
CA PRO A 96 -13.80 -2.08 0.72
C PRO A 96 -13.42 -3.38 -0.02
N ILE A 97 -12.58 -3.28 -1.07
CA ILE A 97 -12.06 -4.44 -1.81
C ILE A 97 -11.11 -5.25 -0.93
N PHE A 98 -10.21 -4.56 -0.22
CA PHE A 98 -9.23 -5.19 0.66
C PHE A 98 -9.84 -5.76 1.93
N ARG A 99 -10.86 -5.11 2.50
CA ARG A 99 -11.58 -5.60 3.68
C ARG A 99 -12.17 -6.98 3.44
N HIS A 100 -12.72 -7.23 2.27
CA HIS A 100 -13.19 -8.57 1.90
C HIS A 100 -12.05 -9.59 1.85
N GLN A 101 -10.88 -9.20 1.33
CA GLN A 101 -9.70 -10.07 1.32
C GLN A 101 -9.14 -10.33 2.72
N MET A 102 -9.14 -9.33 3.60
CA MET A 102 -8.74 -9.48 5.01
C MET A 102 -9.62 -10.49 5.74
N ALA A 103 -10.95 -10.42 5.55
CA ALA A 103 -11.88 -11.40 6.13
C ALA A 103 -11.59 -12.83 5.67
N ARG A 104 -11.35 -13.00 4.36
CA ARG A 104 -10.99 -14.32 3.79
C ARG A 104 -9.62 -14.83 4.22
N HIS A 105 -8.68 -13.93 4.51
CA HIS A 105 -7.39 -14.32 5.08
C HIS A 105 -7.59 -15.00 6.43
N ALA A 106 -8.46 -14.43 7.27
CA ALA A 106 -8.79 -14.99 8.57
C ALA A 106 -9.45 -16.38 8.47
N GLU A 107 -10.29 -16.61 7.46
CA GLU A 107 -10.83 -17.95 7.15
C GLU A 107 -9.74 -18.94 6.69
N LYS A 108 -8.73 -18.46 5.97
CA LYS A 108 -7.64 -19.28 5.42
C LYS A 108 -6.60 -19.66 6.48
N TYR A 109 -6.39 -18.81 7.48
CA TYR A 109 -5.42 -18.99 8.55
C TYR A 109 -6.13 -18.94 9.92
N PRO A 110 -6.99 -19.92 10.22
CA PRO A 110 -7.79 -19.93 11.45
C PRO A 110 -6.94 -19.94 12.72
N GLN A 111 -5.71 -20.49 12.66
CA GLN A 111 -4.78 -20.46 13.78
C GLN A 111 -4.36 -19.03 14.17
N ASP A 112 -4.36 -18.09 13.23
CA ASP A 112 -4.04 -16.69 13.52
C ASP A 112 -5.21 -16.04 14.28
N GLN A 113 -6.46 -16.38 13.93
CA GLN A 113 -7.64 -15.96 14.69
C GLN A 113 -7.65 -16.57 16.09
N GLU A 114 -7.39 -17.88 16.21
CA GLU A 114 -7.30 -18.58 17.50
C GLU A 114 -6.22 -17.97 18.39
N TRP A 115 -5.06 -17.61 17.82
CA TRP A 115 -4.01 -16.93 18.57
C TRP A 115 -4.50 -15.56 19.09
N VAL A 116 -5.14 -14.75 18.25
CA VAL A 116 -5.66 -13.43 18.67
C VAL A 116 -6.73 -13.56 19.76
N GLU A 117 -7.59 -14.57 19.68
CA GLU A 117 -8.61 -14.85 20.69
C GLU A 117 -8.00 -15.32 22.02
N THR A 118 -7.01 -16.20 21.96
CA THR A 118 -6.30 -16.73 23.14
C THR A 118 -5.44 -15.66 23.82
N ASN A 119 -4.90 -14.71 23.06
CA ASN A 119 -3.99 -13.67 23.53
C ASN A 119 -4.68 -12.29 23.63
N GLY A 120 -5.93 -12.28 24.10
CA GLY A 120 -6.75 -11.05 24.19
C GLY A 120 -6.10 -9.93 25.00
N ALA A 121 -5.39 -10.27 26.09
CA ALA A 121 -4.68 -9.27 26.90
C ALA A 121 -3.53 -8.61 26.12
N GLN A 122 -2.72 -9.38 25.40
CA GLN A 122 -1.65 -8.85 24.54
C GLN A 122 -2.22 -8.03 23.39
N ARG A 123 -3.28 -8.51 22.75
CA ARG A 123 -4.02 -7.77 21.70
C ARG A 123 -4.47 -6.41 22.22
N ASP A 124 -5.10 -6.36 23.38
CA ASP A 124 -5.64 -5.13 23.97
C ASP A 124 -4.52 -4.17 24.38
N HIS A 125 -3.40 -4.68 24.90
CA HIS A 125 -2.19 -3.87 25.15
C HIS A 125 -1.65 -3.22 23.88
N ILE A 126 -1.53 -4.00 22.80
CA ILE A 126 -1.07 -3.50 21.49
C ILE A 126 -2.00 -2.37 21.01
N TYR A 127 -3.32 -2.59 21.02
CA TYR A 127 -4.28 -1.58 20.60
C TYR A 127 -4.23 -0.32 21.48
N ALA A 128 -4.23 -0.47 22.80
CA ALA A 128 -4.18 0.66 23.72
C ALA A 128 -2.95 1.53 23.49
N ARG A 129 -1.79 0.90 23.27
CA ARG A 129 -0.53 1.59 23.02
C ARG A 129 -0.51 2.30 21.67
N LEU A 130 -0.97 1.64 20.61
CA LEU A 130 -1.10 2.26 19.29
C LEU A 130 -2.08 3.44 19.30
N HIS A 131 -3.16 3.37 20.08
CA HIS A 131 -4.08 4.49 20.27
C HIS A 131 -3.46 5.67 21.04
N ALA A 132 -2.64 5.39 22.05
CA ALA A 132 -2.04 6.42 22.88
C ALA A 132 -0.83 7.10 22.23
N VAL A 133 0.01 6.34 21.52
CA VAL A 133 1.32 6.78 21.04
C VAL A 133 1.40 6.87 19.51
N GLY A 134 0.49 6.21 18.79
CA GLY A 134 0.52 6.12 17.33
C GLY A 134 1.36 4.94 16.83
N ALA A 135 1.76 4.99 15.56
CA ALA A 135 2.53 3.92 14.91
C ALA A 135 3.90 3.74 15.58
N GLN A 136 4.27 2.49 15.87
CA GLN A 136 5.56 2.13 16.47
C GLN A 136 6.17 0.92 15.75
N SER A 137 7.49 0.74 15.87
CA SER A 137 8.15 -0.48 15.40
C SER A 137 7.77 -1.67 16.28
N THR A 138 7.98 -2.88 15.76
CA THR A 138 7.73 -4.12 16.52
C THR A 138 8.56 -4.19 17.81
N ALA A 139 9.77 -3.64 17.83
CA ALA A 139 10.62 -3.58 19.03
C ALA A 139 10.01 -2.79 20.19
N ALA A 140 9.02 -1.92 19.92
CA ALA A 140 8.29 -1.22 20.98
C ALA A 140 7.35 -2.13 21.80
N PHE A 141 7.21 -3.39 21.37
CA PHE A 141 6.35 -4.41 21.96
C PHE A 141 7.13 -5.63 22.49
N ASP A 142 8.46 -5.53 22.59
CA ASP A 142 9.29 -6.61 23.15
C ASP A 142 8.98 -6.89 24.63
N ASP A 143 8.24 -5.99 25.31
CA ASP A 143 7.68 -6.17 26.65
C ASP A 143 6.57 -7.23 26.72
N LEU A 144 6.12 -7.78 25.59
CA LEU A 144 5.07 -8.80 25.50
C LEU A 144 5.59 -10.25 25.40
N ILE A 145 6.91 -10.49 25.41
CA ILE A 145 7.52 -11.81 25.12
C ILE A 145 7.61 -12.73 26.37
N GLU A 146 6.69 -12.60 27.34
CA GLU A 146 6.59 -13.55 28.47
C GLU A 146 5.49 -14.61 28.29
#